data_AF-A0A518D688-F1
#
_entry.id   AF-A0A518D688-F1
#
_cell.length_a   1.000
_cell.length_b   1.000
_cell.length_c   1.000
_cell.angle_alpha   90.00
_cell.angle_beta   90.00
_cell.angle_gamma   90.00
#
_symmetry.space_group_name_H-M   'P 1'
#
loop_
_entity.id
_entity.type
_entity.pdbx_description
1 polymer ?
#
loop_
_entity_poly.entity_id
_entity_poly.type
_entity_poly.pdbx_seq_one_letter_code
_entity_poly.pdbx_strand_id
1 'polypeptide(L)'
;MRVLITNQFLDKPSGTDRYVCDLARGLLQRNCLPAVYSPHPGQAADELRRSTVPVVDRLAKMTTTPDVIHGHHSHPTMAALAAFPHTPAVYFCHDWDAWHDRPLDHPRVLRHVAVDQTCYDRLVCLGGVPEDRALLLPNWVDLGRFTPRAPLPARPRRALVFNNLIRLAGRRDPFRTACRAEGIELDFAGAASGGSVAHPEQMLGRYDVVFARGKSAMEALAVGAAVVLCGFGRLGPMVTPEALDTLRGQNFGRRAIQTPLTAEGVRTQLARYNPAEAAQASARVRGECGMTPVIDALVGLYAQVIAEHAAAPPNAAAEGRAVAAYLEETQQMVELGAARWRRKQREAELRAAGAPGLLARIAWPRRRRAG
;
A
#
# COMPACT_ATOMS: atom_id res chain seq x y z
N MET A 1 -17.61 8.21 16.80
CA MET A 1 -16.68 7.05 16.90
C MET A 1 -15.25 7.53 16.74
N ARG A 2 -14.37 7.19 17.68
CA ARG A 2 -12.92 7.46 17.68
C ARG A 2 -12.19 6.28 17.07
N VAL A 3 -11.44 6.53 15.99
CA VAL A 3 -10.75 5.47 15.24
C VAL A 3 -9.25 5.70 15.32
N LEU A 4 -8.49 4.76 15.88
CA LEU A 4 -7.04 4.81 15.83
C LEU A 4 -6.53 4.04 14.61
N ILE A 5 -5.96 4.74 13.64
CA ILE A 5 -5.33 4.14 12.46
C ILE A 5 -3.85 3.95 12.76
N THR A 6 -3.34 2.73 12.62
CA THR A 6 -1.90 2.47 12.75
C THR A 6 -1.25 2.46 11.36
N ASN A 7 0.00 2.88 11.28
CA ASN A 7 0.85 2.68 10.11
C ASN A 7 2.32 2.66 10.54
N GLN A 8 3.16 1.87 9.90
CA GLN A 8 4.56 1.74 10.34
C GLN A 8 5.43 2.92 9.91
N PHE A 9 5.18 3.44 8.72
CA PHE A 9 5.95 4.51 8.11
C PHE A 9 4.99 5.51 7.45
N LEU A 10 5.25 6.80 7.65
CA LEU A 10 4.61 7.91 6.94
C LEU A 10 5.67 8.84 6.32
N ASP A 11 6.91 8.34 6.20
CA ASP A 11 8.10 9.08 5.81
C ASP A 11 8.33 9.10 4.30
N LYS A 12 7.82 8.10 3.57
CA LYS A 12 8.02 7.94 2.13
C LYS A 12 6.72 7.56 1.44
N PRO A 13 6.34 8.24 0.34
CA PRO A 13 5.10 7.96 -0.38
C PRO A 13 4.97 6.48 -0.75
N SER A 14 4.02 5.82 -0.10
CA SER A 14 3.67 4.42 -0.28
C SER A 14 2.16 4.29 -0.56
N GLY A 15 1.72 3.10 -0.97
CA GLY A 15 0.29 2.81 -1.15
C GLY A 15 -0.48 2.97 0.18
N THR A 16 0.06 2.41 1.27
CA THR A 16 -0.53 2.48 2.60
C THR A 16 -0.60 3.92 3.13
N ASP A 17 0.39 4.77 2.84
CA ASP A 17 0.37 6.18 3.25
C ASP A 17 -0.80 6.92 2.62
N ARG A 18 -1.02 6.70 1.31
CA ARG A 18 -2.14 7.31 0.58
C ARG A 18 -3.47 6.75 1.07
N TYR A 19 -3.53 5.44 1.34
CA TYR A 19 -4.69 4.80 1.95
C TYR A 19 -5.05 5.46 3.28
N VAL A 20 -4.09 5.64 4.19
CA VAL A 20 -4.33 6.27 5.51
C VAL A 20 -4.82 7.71 5.35
N CYS A 21 -4.27 8.48 4.41
CA CYS A 21 -4.72 9.85 4.15
C CYS A 21 -6.17 9.89 3.64
N ASP A 22 -6.52 9.02 2.68
CA ASP A 22 -7.88 8.95 2.15
C ASP A 22 -8.87 8.45 3.20
N LEU A 23 -8.49 7.42 3.98
CA LEU A 23 -9.30 6.88 5.07
C LEU A 23 -9.59 7.95 6.13
N ALA A 24 -8.56 8.66 6.61
CA ALA A 24 -8.74 9.67 7.65
C ALA A 24 -9.66 10.81 7.19
N ARG A 25 -9.50 11.28 5.94
CA ARG A 25 -10.42 12.28 5.36
C ARG A 25 -11.84 11.74 5.22
N GLY A 26 -12.00 10.50 4.72
CA GLY A 26 -13.29 9.84 4.60
C GLY A 26 -14.00 9.70 5.95
N LEU A 27 -13.28 9.33 7.00
CA LEU A 27 -13.82 9.21 8.36
C LEU A 27 -14.27 10.55 8.94
N LEU A 28 -13.51 11.63 8.73
CA LEU A 28 -13.93 12.97 9.14
C LEU A 28 -15.27 13.38 8.50
N GLN A 29 -15.47 13.05 7.22
CA GLN A 29 -16.74 13.31 6.52
C GLN A 29 -17.93 12.53 7.09
N ARG A 30 -17.70 11.44 7.84
CA ARG A 30 -18.74 10.67 8.56
C ARG A 30 -18.84 11.06 10.03
N ASN A 31 -18.32 12.22 10.42
CA ASN A 31 -18.27 12.69 11.82
C ASN A 31 -17.57 11.69 12.77
N CYS A 32 -16.67 10.86 12.22
CA CYS A 32 -15.76 10.06 13.03
C CYS A 32 -14.55 10.91 13.43
N LEU A 33 -13.86 10.50 14.49
CA LEU A 33 -12.70 11.18 15.05
C LEU A 33 -11.46 10.30 14.83
N PRO A 34 -10.83 10.35 13.63
CA PRO A 34 -9.63 9.58 13.36
C PRO A 34 -8.40 10.18 14.07
N ALA A 35 -7.54 9.32 14.60
CA ALA A 35 -6.17 9.66 14.97
C ALA A 35 -5.24 8.64 14.31
N VAL A 36 -4.01 9.06 13.98
CA VAL A 36 -3.03 8.19 13.34
C VAL A 36 -1.83 7.98 14.26
N TYR A 37 -1.45 6.72 14.46
CA TYR A 37 -0.20 6.34 15.11
C TYR A 37 0.80 5.83 14.08
N SER A 38 1.98 6.45 14.05
CA SER A 38 3.12 5.93 13.29
C SER A 38 4.46 6.24 13.99
N PRO A 39 5.30 5.23 14.27
CA PRO A 39 6.60 5.45 14.90
C PRO A 39 7.58 6.25 14.02
N HIS A 40 7.31 6.32 12.71
CA HIS A 40 8.12 7.03 11.74
C HIS A 40 7.27 8.03 10.97
N PRO A 41 6.94 9.20 11.57
CA PRO A 41 6.19 10.24 10.87
C PRO A 41 7.01 10.86 9.72
N GLY A 42 6.33 11.53 8.80
CA GLY A 42 6.96 12.33 7.76
C GLY A 42 5.91 13.03 6.88
N GLN A 43 6.15 13.11 5.56
CA GLN A 43 5.34 13.94 4.67
C GLN A 43 3.83 13.64 4.75
N ALA A 44 3.45 12.37 4.85
CA ALA A 44 2.04 11.98 4.99
C ALA A 44 1.45 12.39 6.34
N ALA A 45 2.25 12.35 7.42
CA ALA A 45 1.84 12.85 8.74
C ALA A 45 1.57 14.36 8.71
N ASP A 46 2.39 15.13 8.01
CA ASP A 46 2.21 16.59 7.90
C ASP A 46 0.96 16.95 7.09
N GLU A 47 0.64 16.16 6.05
CA GLU A 47 -0.60 16.31 5.29
C GLU A 47 -1.85 16.03 6.15
N LEU A 48 -1.81 14.95 6.93
CA LEU A 48 -2.88 14.60 7.87
C LEU A 48 -3.09 15.71 8.92
N ARG A 49 -2.01 16.24 9.50
CA ARG A 49 -2.07 17.34 10.47
C ARG A 49 -2.67 18.62 9.87
N ARG A 50 -2.30 18.97 8.63
CA ARG A 50 -2.91 20.10 7.91
C ARG A 50 -4.41 19.90 7.68
N SER A 51 -4.85 18.65 7.60
CA SER A 51 -6.27 18.26 7.51
C SER A 51 -6.93 18.11 8.90
N THR A 52 -6.30 18.63 9.97
CA THR A 52 -6.75 18.56 11.37
C THR A 52 -6.81 17.15 11.98
N VAL A 53 -6.19 16.15 11.34
CA VAL A 53 -6.09 14.79 11.88
C VAL A 53 -4.88 14.69 12.82
N PRO A 54 -5.06 14.33 14.10
CA PRO A 54 -3.95 14.10 15.02
C PRO A 54 -3.05 12.97 14.55
N VAL A 55 -1.72 13.20 14.53
CA VAL A 55 -0.72 12.17 14.24
C VAL A 55 0.31 12.10 15.35
N VAL A 56 0.36 10.96 16.03
CA VAL A 56 1.27 10.68 17.15
C VAL A 56 2.34 9.66 16.76
N ASP A 57 3.54 9.84 17.28
CA ASP A 57 4.68 8.94 17.13
C ASP A 57 4.89 8.04 18.37
N ARG A 58 4.14 8.31 19.44
CA ARG A 58 4.12 7.54 20.68
C ARG A 58 2.69 7.51 21.21
N LEU A 59 2.21 6.30 21.50
CA LEU A 59 0.85 6.08 21.99
C LEU A 59 0.58 6.76 23.34
N ALA A 60 1.62 6.91 24.18
CA ALA A 60 1.54 7.62 25.46
C ALA A 60 1.17 9.12 25.32
N LYS A 61 1.21 9.69 24.11
CA LYS A 61 0.73 11.07 23.85
C LYS A 61 -0.81 11.15 23.72
N MET A 62 -1.48 10.02 23.59
CA MET A 62 -2.94 9.95 23.52
C MET A 62 -3.53 9.84 24.93
N THR A 63 -4.40 10.76 25.29
CA THR A 63 -5.13 10.73 26.58
C THR A 63 -6.53 10.16 26.44
N THR A 64 -7.03 10.00 25.21
CA THR A 64 -8.34 9.44 24.91
C THR A 64 -8.24 8.04 24.36
N THR A 65 -9.01 7.11 24.91
CA THR A 65 -9.14 5.74 24.39
C THR A 65 -9.89 5.73 23.05
N PRO A 66 -9.36 5.09 22.00
CA PRO A 66 -10.08 4.86 20.76
C PRO A 66 -11.21 3.83 20.96
N ASP A 67 -12.30 3.98 20.19
CA ASP A 67 -13.40 3.01 20.20
C ASP A 67 -13.03 1.78 19.38
N VAL A 68 -12.19 1.93 18.34
CA VAL A 68 -11.67 0.85 17.49
C VAL A 68 -10.28 1.17 16.96
N ILE A 69 -9.47 0.13 16.75
CA ILE A 69 -8.19 0.22 16.05
C ILE A 69 -8.36 -0.27 14.61
N HIS A 70 -8.00 0.58 13.65
CA HIS A 70 -7.78 0.22 12.26
C HIS A 70 -6.30 -0.14 12.08
N GLY A 71 -6.00 -1.43 12.14
CA GLY A 71 -4.65 -1.96 12.16
C GLY A 71 -4.02 -2.05 10.77
N HIS A 72 -2.99 -1.24 10.47
CA HIS A 72 -2.03 -1.55 9.41
C HIS A 72 -0.69 -1.94 10.02
N HIS A 73 -0.08 -2.95 9.42
CA HIS A 73 1.22 -3.47 9.81
C HIS A 73 1.25 -4.01 11.25
N SER A 74 1.88 -5.16 11.45
CA SER A 74 1.76 -5.94 12.68
C SER A 74 2.33 -5.21 13.90
N HIS A 75 3.49 -4.55 13.79
CA HIS A 75 4.16 -3.88 14.91
C HIS A 75 3.35 -2.72 15.51
N PRO A 76 2.99 -1.68 14.73
CA PRO A 76 2.25 -0.56 15.30
C PRO A 76 0.84 -0.95 15.75
N THR A 77 0.24 -1.99 15.13
CA THR A 77 -1.05 -2.52 15.58
C THR A 77 -0.95 -3.26 16.92
N MET A 78 0.06 -4.13 17.11
CA MET A 78 0.29 -4.80 18.39
C MET A 78 0.59 -3.79 19.50
N ALA A 79 1.39 -2.74 19.21
CA ALA A 79 1.63 -1.66 20.16
C ALA A 79 0.35 -0.92 20.55
N ALA A 80 -0.53 -0.63 19.58
CA ALA A 80 -1.83 0.00 19.84
C ALA A 80 -2.73 -0.88 20.69
N LEU A 81 -2.81 -2.18 20.40
CA LEU A 81 -3.56 -3.15 21.20
C LEU A 81 -3.03 -3.18 22.65
N ALA A 82 -1.72 -3.21 22.85
CA ALA A 82 -1.13 -3.21 24.19
C ALA A 82 -1.40 -1.90 24.96
N ALA A 83 -1.38 -0.75 24.28
CA ALA A 83 -1.64 0.56 24.91
C ALA A 83 -3.12 0.77 25.25
N PHE A 84 -4.04 0.13 24.53
CA PHE A 84 -5.49 0.28 24.70
C PHE A 84 -6.14 -1.11 24.93
N PRO A 85 -6.07 -1.65 26.16
CA PRO A 85 -6.44 -3.03 26.46
C PRO A 85 -7.93 -3.36 26.27
N HIS A 86 -8.80 -2.36 26.17
CA HIS A 86 -10.25 -2.53 25.99
C HIS A 86 -10.75 -2.15 24.59
N THR A 87 -9.83 -1.91 23.65
CA THR A 87 -10.20 -1.50 22.29
C THR A 87 -10.06 -2.69 21.33
N PRO A 88 -11.11 -3.04 20.57
CA PRO A 88 -11.04 -4.05 19.53
C PRO A 88 -10.39 -3.51 18.25
N ALA A 89 -9.99 -4.42 17.37
CA ALA A 89 -9.30 -4.08 16.13
C ALA A 89 -9.88 -4.80 14.92
N VAL A 90 -9.77 -4.13 13.78
CA VAL A 90 -9.73 -4.76 12.46
C VAL A 90 -8.29 -4.69 11.94
N TYR A 91 -7.82 -5.72 11.26
CA TYR A 91 -6.45 -5.77 10.75
C TYR A 91 -6.41 -5.88 9.23
N PHE A 92 -5.66 -5.01 8.56
CA PHE A 92 -5.57 -5.01 7.11
C PHE A 92 -4.29 -5.68 6.61
N CYS A 93 -4.43 -6.48 5.57
CA CYS A 93 -3.34 -7.06 4.80
C CYS A 93 -3.24 -6.37 3.43
N HIS A 94 -2.14 -5.63 3.21
CA HIS A 94 -1.91 -4.81 2.02
C HIS A 94 -0.94 -5.43 1.00
N ASP A 95 -0.15 -6.42 1.41
CA ASP A 95 0.88 -7.02 0.57
C ASP A 95 0.92 -8.55 0.74
N TRP A 96 1.43 -9.25 -0.26
CA TRP A 96 1.56 -10.71 -0.27
C TRP A 96 2.83 -11.21 0.46
N ASP A 97 3.93 -10.47 0.37
CA ASP A 97 5.24 -10.91 0.89
C ASP A 97 5.72 -10.10 2.10
N ALA A 98 5.21 -8.88 2.29
CA ALA A 98 5.73 -7.99 3.32
C ALA A 98 5.57 -8.63 4.71
N TRP A 99 6.69 -8.82 5.40
CA TRP A 99 6.73 -9.46 6.71
C TRP A 99 5.86 -8.72 7.74
N HIS A 100 5.76 -7.41 7.63
CA HIS A 100 4.96 -6.58 8.53
C HIS A 100 3.47 -6.62 8.20
N ASP A 101 3.05 -7.18 7.07
CA ASP A 101 1.64 -7.42 6.72
C ASP A 101 1.17 -8.85 7.02
N ARG A 102 1.98 -9.63 7.74
CA ARG A 102 1.53 -10.95 8.22
C ARG A 102 0.26 -10.80 9.06
N PRO A 103 -0.69 -11.76 8.97
CA PRO A 103 -1.87 -11.77 9.83
C PRO A 103 -1.49 -11.63 11.29
N LEU A 104 -2.13 -10.72 12.00
CA LEU A 104 -1.90 -10.52 13.43
C LEU A 104 -2.85 -11.42 14.21
N ASP A 105 -2.31 -12.43 14.90
CA ASP A 105 -3.10 -13.28 15.80
C ASP A 105 -3.20 -12.61 17.17
N HIS A 106 -4.38 -12.05 17.45
CA HIS A 106 -4.69 -11.45 18.74
C HIS A 106 -6.20 -11.57 19.00
N PRO A 107 -6.65 -11.95 20.22
CA PRO A 107 -8.08 -12.15 20.52
C PRO A 107 -8.98 -10.95 20.24
N ARG A 108 -8.42 -9.73 20.29
CA ARG A 108 -9.14 -8.48 19.97
C ARG A 108 -9.12 -8.07 18.49
N VAL A 109 -8.37 -8.75 17.63
CA VAL A 109 -8.46 -8.54 16.18
C VAL A 109 -9.63 -9.38 15.65
N LEU A 110 -10.82 -8.80 15.61
CA LEU A 110 -12.04 -9.58 15.33
C LEU A 110 -12.22 -9.88 13.85
N ARG A 111 -11.67 -9.04 12.97
CA ARG A 111 -11.73 -9.19 11.52
C ARG A 111 -10.40 -8.88 10.87
N HIS A 112 -10.03 -9.66 9.86
CA HIS A 112 -8.88 -9.43 8.99
C HIS A 112 -9.39 -9.07 7.60
N VAL A 113 -8.92 -7.95 7.06
CA VAL A 113 -9.40 -7.38 5.80
C VAL A 113 -8.28 -7.40 4.78
N ALA A 114 -8.52 -8.09 3.67
CA ALA A 114 -7.63 -8.13 2.52
C ALA A 114 -8.03 -7.06 1.50
N VAL A 115 -7.05 -6.37 0.92
CA VAL A 115 -7.29 -5.38 -0.14
C VAL A 115 -7.42 -5.96 -1.55
N ASP A 116 -7.17 -7.26 -1.70
CA ASP A 116 -7.31 -8.02 -2.94
C ASP A 116 -7.34 -9.54 -2.68
N GLN A 117 -7.67 -10.31 -3.71
CA GLN A 117 -7.76 -11.78 -3.58
C GLN A 117 -6.42 -12.42 -3.19
N THR A 118 -5.28 -11.81 -3.57
CA THR A 118 -3.97 -12.36 -3.20
C THR A 118 -3.74 -12.20 -1.70
N CYS A 119 -4.08 -11.04 -1.15
CA CYS A 119 -4.03 -10.80 0.29
C CYS A 119 -5.07 -11.66 1.03
N TYR A 120 -6.24 -11.91 0.46
CA TYR A 120 -7.25 -12.79 1.06
C TYR A 120 -6.71 -14.21 1.21
N ASP A 121 -6.14 -14.76 0.13
CA ASP A 121 -5.52 -16.08 0.15
C ASP A 121 -4.32 -16.12 1.12
N ARG A 122 -3.61 -15.00 1.32
CA ARG A 122 -2.56 -14.91 2.35
C ARG A 122 -3.15 -15.04 3.75
N LEU A 123 -4.25 -14.33 4.04
CA LEU A 123 -4.90 -14.39 5.35
C LEU A 123 -5.39 -15.82 5.65
N VAL A 124 -6.12 -16.42 4.72
CA VAL A 124 -6.76 -17.73 4.93
C VAL A 124 -5.76 -18.88 4.79
N CYS A 125 -5.08 -18.99 3.64
CA CYS A 125 -4.28 -20.18 3.32
C CYS A 125 -2.91 -20.21 4.00
N LEU A 126 -2.27 -19.05 4.19
CA LEU A 126 -0.95 -18.97 4.85
C LEU A 126 -1.05 -18.57 6.31
N GLY A 127 -2.07 -17.79 6.66
CA GLY A 127 -2.29 -17.25 7.99
C GLY A 127 -3.17 -18.09 8.91
N GLY A 128 -3.95 -19.01 8.35
CA GLY A 128 -4.94 -19.77 9.11
C GLY A 128 -6.07 -18.91 9.68
N VAL A 129 -6.31 -17.72 9.12
CA VAL A 129 -7.47 -16.88 9.53
C VAL A 129 -8.75 -17.58 9.09
N PRO A 130 -9.70 -17.83 10.02
CA PRO A 130 -11.01 -18.40 9.67
C PRO A 130 -11.74 -17.55 8.62
N GLU A 131 -12.39 -18.20 7.64
CA GLU A 131 -13.06 -17.50 6.53
C GLU A 131 -14.17 -16.55 7.00
N ASP A 132 -14.87 -16.88 8.09
CA ASP A 132 -15.89 -16.01 8.72
C ASP A 132 -15.30 -14.74 9.37
N ARG A 133 -13.98 -14.70 9.56
CA ARG A 133 -13.23 -13.54 10.07
C ARG A 133 -12.39 -12.85 8.99
N ALA A 134 -12.29 -13.42 7.80
CA ALA A 134 -11.57 -12.85 6.66
C ALA A 134 -12.53 -12.12 5.71
N LEU A 135 -12.25 -10.86 5.40
CA LEU A 135 -13.06 -10.03 4.51
C LEU A 135 -12.24 -9.54 3.33
N LEU A 136 -12.85 -9.45 2.15
CA LEU A 136 -12.25 -8.82 0.97
C LEU A 136 -12.83 -7.40 0.81
N LEU A 137 -11.99 -6.39 1.00
CA LEU A 137 -12.37 -4.99 0.79
C LEU A 137 -11.37 -4.30 -0.13
N PRO A 138 -11.67 -4.24 -1.44
CA PRO A 138 -10.73 -3.71 -2.42
C PRO A 138 -10.33 -2.25 -2.20
N ASN A 139 -9.10 -1.89 -2.58
CA ASN A 139 -8.62 -0.50 -2.58
C ASN A 139 -9.53 0.43 -3.39
N TRP A 140 -9.56 1.73 -3.10
CA TRP A 140 -10.46 2.69 -3.77
C TRP A 140 -9.72 3.86 -4.41
N VAL A 141 -10.48 4.71 -5.11
CA VAL A 141 -10.06 6.01 -5.64
C VAL A 141 -10.87 7.13 -4.99
N ASP A 142 -10.18 8.21 -4.60
CA ASP A 142 -10.82 9.48 -4.27
C ASP A 142 -11.25 10.18 -5.56
N LEU A 143 -12.48 9.93 -5.99
CA LEU A 143 -13.02 10.45 -7.25
C LEU A 143 -13.21 11.97 -7.28
N GLY A 144 -13.22 12.63 -6.11
CA GLY A 144 -13.24 14.08 -5.98
C GLY A 144 -11.86 14.69 -6.25
N ARG A 145 -10.80 13.98 -5.86
CA ARG A 145 -9.42 14.38 -6.12
C ARG A 145 -8.96 14.03 -7.53
N PHE A 146 -9.31 12.85 -8.05
CA PHE A 146 -8.93 12.39 -9.39
C PHE A 146 -10.04 12.71 -10.41
N THR A 147 -10.00 13.92 -10.95
CA THR A 147 -10.99 14.43 -11.91
C THR A 147 -10.72 13.94 -13.35
N PRO A 148 -11.77 13.73 -14.17
CA PRO A 148 -11.60 13.31 -15.56
C PRO A 148 -10.79 14.31 -16.41
N ARG A 149 -9.96 13.78 -17.32
CA ARG A 149 -9.29 14.55 -18.38
C ARG A 149 -10.19 14.71 -19.62
N ALA A 150 -9.75 15.55 -20.56
CA ALA A 150 -10.34 15.62 -21.89
C ALA A 150 -10.19 14.28 -22.66
N PRO A 151 -11.01 13.99 -23.69
CA PRO A 151 -10.93 12.75 -24.45
C PRO A 151 -9.52 12.40 -24.94
N LEU A 152 -9.23 11.10 -24.99
CA LEU A 152 -7.96 10.58 -25.50
C LEU A 152 -7.81 10.82 -27.02
N PRO A 153 -6.59 11.14 -27.51
CA PRO A 153 -6.35 11.29 -28.95
C PRO A 153 -6.47 9.94 -29.68
N ALA A 154 -6.68 9.98 -31.00
CA ALA A 154 -6.74 8.78 -31.83
C ALA A 154 -5.45 7.94 -31.82
N ARG A 155 -4.31 8.58 -31.59
CA ARG A 155 -3.00 7.93 -31.36
C ARG A 155 -2.34 8.51 -30.11
N PRO A 156 -1.75 7.68 -29.24
CA PRO A 156 -1.12 8.16 -28.02
C PRO A 156 0.14 8.96 -28.37
N ARG A 157 0.38 10.07 -27.65
CA ARG A 157 1.55 10.93 -27.85
C ARG A 157 2.42 11.01 -26.61
N ARG A 158 1.83 10.87 -25.42
CA ARG A 158 2.55 10.96 -24.14
C ARG A 158 2.22 9.79 -23.24
N ALA A 159 3.27 9.19 -22.68
CA ALA A 159 3.17 8.09 -21.74
C ALA A 159 3.93 8.37 -20.45
N LEU A 160 3.43 7.79 -19.35
CA LEU A 160 4.04 7.90 -18.04
C LEU A 160 4.27 6.51 -17.44
N VAL A 161 5.48 6.24 -16.96
CA VAL A 161 5.71 5.13 -16.03
C VAL A 161 5.52 5.64 -14.61
N PHE A 162 4.38 5.32 -14.00
CA PHE A 162 4.01 5.74 -12.65
C PHE A 162 4.10 4.56 -11.67
N ASN A 163 5.32 4.35 -11.14
CA ASN A 163 5.59 3.20 -10.27
C ASN A 163 6.75 3.47 -9.30
N ASN A 164 6.45 3.42 -8.00
CA ASN A 164 7.42 3.67 -6.92
C ASN A 164 8.50 2.58 -6.78
N LEU A 165 8.31 1.40 -7.38
CA LEU A 165 9.17 0.23 -7.20
C LEU A 165 10.18 -0.01 -8.34
N ILE A 166 10.19 0.82 -9.39
CA ILE A 166 11.15 0.67 -10.49
C ILE A 166 12.49 1.32 -10.08
N ARG A 167 13.24 0.67 -9.17
CA ARG A 167 14.63 1.04 -8.87
C ARG A 167 15.60 0.42 -9.88
N LEU A 168 16.52 1.28 -10.32
CA LEU A 168 17.87 0.99 -10.86
C LEU A 168 17.98 0.62 -12.34
N ALA A 169 19.10 1.07 -12.91
CA ALA A 169 19.51 1.05 -14.31
C ALA A 169 19.22 -0.28 -15.03
N GLY A 170 18.77 -0.21 -16.29
CA GLY A 170 18.46 -1.34 -17.16
C GLY A 170 16.96 -1.69 -17.27
N ARG A 171 16.14 -1.38 -16.26
CA ARG A 171 14.68 -1.68 -16.30
C ARG A 171 13.82 -0.59 -16.96
N ARG A 172 14.42 0.54 -17.34
CA ARG A 172 13.75 1.64 -18.07
C ARG A 172 13.80 1.44 -19.58
N ASP A 173 14.80 0.71 -20.05
CA ASP A 173 15.14 0.60 -21.47
C ASP A 173 14.01 -0.04 -22.28
N PRO A 174 13.30 -1.09 -21.81
CA PRO A 174 12.14 -1.63 -22.52
C PRO A 174 11.08 -0.58 -22.83
N PHE A 175 10.73 0.27 -21.86
CA PHE A 175 9.72 1.32 -22.05
C PHE A 175 10.22 2.40 -23.01
N ARG A 176 11.47 2.87 -22.84
CA ARG A 176 12.06 3.90 -23.70
C ARG A 176 12.15 3.44 -25.14
N THR A 177 12.65 2.23 -25.38
CA THR A 177 12.80 1.65 -26.71
C THR A 177 11.44 1.50 -27.39
N ALA A 178 10.45 0.95 -26.69
CA ALA A 178 9.10 0.79 -27.24
C ALA A 178 8.42 2.12 -27.55
N CYS A 179 8.40 3.07 -26.60
CA CYS A 179 7.74 4.36 -26.80
C CYS A 179 8.43 5.17 -27.90
N ARG A 180 9.77 5.15 -27.99
CA ARG A 180 10.52 5.82 -29.06
C ARG A 180 10.17 5.26 -30.44
N ALA A 181 10.04 3.92 -30.55
CA ALA A 181 9.67 3.27 -31.81
C ALA A 181 8.26 3.65 -32.29
N GLU A 182 7.34 3.93 -31.35
CA GLU A 182 5.96 4.33 -31.63
C GLU A 182 5.78 5.87 -31.66
N GLY A 183 6.85 6.65 -31.53
CA GLY A 183 6.80 8.12 -31.54
C GLY A 183 6.12 8.74 -30.30
N ILE A 184 6.12 8.03 -29.17
CA ILE A 184 5.49 8.43 -27.90
C ILE A 184 6.54 9.02 -26.96
N GLU A 185 6.30 10.22 -26.45
CA GLU A 185 7.09 10.85 -25.39
C GLU A 185 6.90 10.09 -24.07
N LEU A 186 7.99 9.76 -23.36
CA LEU A 186 7.94 8.96 -22.15
C LEU A 186 8.56 9.65 -20.94
N ASP A 187 7.73 9.86 -19.92
CA ASP A 187 8.15 10.33 -18.60
C ASP A 187 8.17 9.20 -17.57
N PHE A 188 8.93 9.41 -16.49
CA PHE A 188 9.01 8.49 -15.35
C PHE A 188 8.68 9.25 -14.07
N ALA A 189 7.81 8.68 -13.25
CA ALA A 189 7.49 9.23 -11.94
C ALA A 189 7.39 8.14 -10.87
N GLY A 190 7.87 8.48 -9.67
CA GLY A 190 7.90 7.59 -8.51
C GLY A 190 9.21 7.70 -7.73
N ALA A 191 9.20 7.25 -6.48
CA ALA A 191 10.33 7.39 -5.55
C ALA A 191 11.66 6.85 -6.10
N ALA A 192 11.59 5.82 -6.94
CA ALA A 192 12.74 5.21 -7.60
C ALA A 192 13.24 5.95 -8.87
N SER A 193 12.46 6.92 -9.35
CA SER A 193 12.74 7.74 -10.54
C SER A 193 13.33 9.12 -10.24
N GLY A 194 13.67 9.40 -8.98
CA GLY A 194 14.25 10.69 -8.56
C GLY A 194 13.21 11.77 -8.21
N GLY A 195 11.92 11.43 -8.22
CA GLY A 195 10.85 12.36 -7.85
C GLY A 195 9.67 11.62 -7.22
N SER A 196 9.42 11.88 -5.93
CA SER A 196 8.11 11.63 -5.33
C SER A 196 7.10 12.59 -5.96
N VAL A 197 5.97 12.07 -6.42
CA VAL A 197 4.86 12.90 -6.91
C VAL A 197 3.93 13.16 -5.73
N ALA A 198 3.94 14.39 -5.21
CA ALA A 198 3.05 14.78 -4.12
C ALA A 198 1.57 14.83 -4.57
N HIS A 199 1.34 15.27 -5.81
CA HIS A 199 0.01 15.54 -6.37
C HIS A 199 -0.22 14.78 -7.70
N PRO A 200 -0.31 13.44 -7.70
CA PRO A 200 -0.56 12.65 -8.91
C PRO A 200 -1.83 13.08 -9.66
N GLU A 201 -2.84 13.55 -8.94
CA GLU A 201 -4.10 14.07 -9.48
C GLU A 201 -3.91 15.25 -10.45
N GLN A 202 -2.88 16.08 -10.26
CA GLN A 202 -2.59 17.23 -11.13
C GLN A 202 -1.78 16.85 -12.38
N MET A 203 -1.25 15.62 -12.40
CA MET A 203 -0.27 15.18 -13.37
C MET A 203 -0.80 14.08 -14.30
N LEU A 204 -1.54 13.10 -13.77
CA LEU A 204 -2.02 11.94 -14.53
C LEU A 204 -2.85 12.35 -15.77
N GLY A 205 -3.62 13.44 -15.68
CA GLY A 205 -4.46 13.92 -16.78
C GLY A 205 -3.69 14.38 -18.03
N ARG A 206 -2.36 14.56 -17.92
CA ARG A 206 -1.48 15.04 -19.00
C ARG A 206 -0.96 13.91 -19.90
N TYR A 207 -1.26 12.66 -19.57
CA TYR A 207 -0.76 11.48 -20.27
C TYR A 207 -1.90 10.71 -20.94
N ASP A 208 -1.59 10.13 -22.09
CA ASP A 208 -2.53 9.30 -22.84
C ASP A 208 -2.44 7.85 -22.38
N VAL A 209 -1.21 7.38 -22.10
CA VAL A 209 -0.93 6.03 -21.60
C VAL A 209 -0.19 6.10 -20.26
N VAL A 210 -0.66 5.36 -19.26
CA VAL A 210 0.02 5.24 -17.97
C VAL A 210 0.37 3.78 -17.68
N PHE A 211 1.65 3.52 -17.44
CA PHE A 211 2.15 2.25 -16.95
C PHE A 211 2.15 2.27 -15.42
N ALA A 212 1.24 1.52 -14.79
CA ALA A 212 1.01 1.55 -13.35
C ALA A 212 0.52 0.19 -12.80
N ARG A 213 0.29 0.12 -11.49
CA ARG A 213 -0.31 -1.04 -10.82
C ARG A 213 -1.07 -0.61 -9.57
N GLY A 214 -1.91 -1.49 -9.01
CA GLY A 214 -2.57 -1.22 -7.74
C GLY A 214 -3.44 0.04 -7.77
N LYS A 215 -3.45 0.77 -6.65
CA LYS A 215 -4.13 2.05 -6.50
C LYS A 215 -3.76 3.05 -7.60
N SER A 216 -2.49 3.15 -7.99
CA SER A 216 -2.04 4.06 -9.04
C SER A 216 -2.61 3.75 -10.43
N ALA A 217 -2.88 2.47 -10.74
CA ALA A 217 -3.58 2.09 -11.97
C ALA A 217 -5.04 2.56 -11.94
N MET A 218 -5.72 2.38 -10.81
CA MET A 218 -7.11 2.85 -10.63
C MET A 218 -7.22 4.38 -10.69
N GLU A 219 -6.28 5.10 -10.07
CA GLU A 219 -6.21 6.56 -10.13
C GLU A 219 -6.04 7.04 -11.59
N ALA A 220 -5.17 6.41 -12.38
CA ALA A 220 -4.99 6.74 -13.79
C ALA A 220 -6.22 6.41 -14.66
N LEU A 221 -6.86 5.26 -14.41
CA LEU A 221 -8.13 4.90 -15.06
C LEU A 221 -9.25 5.89 -14.72
N ALA A 222 -9.38 6.30 -13.45
CA ALA A 222 -10.41 7.22 -12.99
C ALA A 222 -10.27 8.63 -13.58
N VAL A 223 -9.04 9.04 -13.92
CA VAL A 223 -8.76 10.26 -14.68
C VAL A 223 -9.10 10.09 -16.16
N GLY A 224 -8.99 8.88 -16.72
CA GLY A 224 -9.32 8.60 -18.12
C GLY A 224 -8.11 8.41 -19.03
N ALA A 225 -6.97 8.01 -18.47
CA ALA A 225 -5.83 7.54 -19.26
C ALA A 225 -6.01 6.06 -19.65
N ALA A 226 -5.44 5.66 -20.80
CA ALA A 226 -5.27 4.24 -21.10
C ALA A 226 -4.20 3.66 -20.16
N VAL A 227 -4.46 2.51 -19.54
CA VAL A 227 -3.54 1.95 -18.54
C VAL A 227 -2.97 0.62 -18.99
N VAL A 228 -1.66 0.46 -18.90
CA VAL A 228 -0.98 -0.83 -19.07
C VAL A 228 -0.40 -1.25 -17.73
N LEU A 229 -0.74 -2.45 -17.26
CA LEU A 229 -0.27 -2.89 -15.96
C LEU A 229 1.23 -3.20 -15.99
N CYS A 230 1.99 -2.72 -15.00
CA CYS A 230 3.42 -3.02 -14.91
C CYS A 230 3.94 -3.02 -13.46
N GLY A 231 4.96 -3.83 -13.22
CA GLY A 231 5.58 -3.93 -11.90
C GLY A 231 6.43 -5.18 -11.76
N PHE A 232 7.25 -5.25 -10.71
CA PHE A 232 8.06 -6.44 -10.42
C PHE A 232 9.03 -6.89 -11.55
N GLY A 233 9.34 -6.02 -12.52
CA GLY A 233 10.06 -6.41 -13.74
C GLY A 233 9.22 -7.22 -14.74
N ARG A 234 7.91 -7.15 -14.61
CA ARG A 234 6.91 -7.82 -15.42
C ARG A 234 5.92 -6.80 -15.98
N LEU A 235 5.19 -7.24 -16.99
CA LEU A 235 4.16 -6.52 -17.73
C LEU A 235 2.86 -7.32 -17.61
N GLY A 236 1.76 -6.60 -17.44
CA GLY A 236 0.40 -7.11 -17.55
C GLY A 236 -0.30 -6.50 -18.78
N PRO A 237 -1.59 -6.78 -18.96
CA PRO A 237 -2.32 -6.30 -20.11
C PRO A 237 -2.58 -4.79 -20.05
N MET A 238 -2.85 -4.20 -21.21
CA MET A 238 -3.67 -2.99 -21.29
C MET A 238 -5.05 -3.29 -20.70
N VAL A 239 -5.51 -2.42 -19.81
CA VAL A 239 -6.81 -2.53 -19.15
C VAL A 239 -7.89 -2.21 -20.18
N THR A 240 -8.82 -3.14 -20.37
CA THR A 240 -10.02 -2.96 -21.21
C THR A 240 -11.28 -3.08 -20.34
N PRO A 241 -12.44 -2.58 -20.81
CA PRO A 241 -13.72 -2.70 -20.09
C PRO A 241 -14.09 -4.15 -19.76
N GLU A 242 -13.78 -5.09 -20.65
CA GLU A 242 -14.14 -6.51 -20.51
C GLU A 242 -13.28 -7.20 -19.45
N ALA A 243 -12.00 -6.82 -19.35
CA ALA A 243 -11.09 -7.40 -18.37
C ALA A 243 -11.23 -6.78 -16.96
N LEU A 244 -12.03 -5.72 -16.81
CA LEU A 244 -12.01 -4.88 -15.62
C LEU A 244 -12.39 -5.63 -14.35
N ASP A 245 -13.40 -6.50 -14.38
CA ASP A 245 -13.87 -7.25 -13.20
C ASP A 245 -12.77 -8.18 -12.66
N THR A 246 -12.14 -8.93 -13.55
CA THR A 246 -11.01 -9.81 -13.22
C THR A 246 -9.83 -9.00 -12.66
N LEU A 247 -9.47 -7.90 -13.33
CA LEU A 247 -8.35 -7.06 -12.92
C LEU A 247 -8.62 -6.36 -11.59
N ARG A 248 -9.88 -6.00 -11.32
CA ARG A 248 -10.34 -5.37 -10.09
C ARG A 248 -10.23 -6.32 -8.90
N GLY A 249 -10.68 -7.57 -9.04
CA GLY A 249 -10.52 -8.60 -8.00
C GLY A 249 -9.05 -8.90 -7.68
N GLN A 250 -8.16 -8.68 -8.64
CA GLN A 250 -6.70 -8.78 -8.48
C GLN A 250 -6.03 -7.45 -8.09
N ASN A 251 -6.82 -6.40 -7.83
CA ASN A 251 -6.38 -5.05 -7.48
C ASN A 251 -5.30 -4.52 -8.44
N PHE A 252 -5.44 -4.83 -9.73
CA PHE A 252 -4.49 -4.43 -10.77
C PHE A 252 -3.04 -4.80 -10.38
N GLY A 253 -2.91 -5.93 -9.70
CA GLY A 253 -1.76 -6.30 -8.89
C GLY A 253 -0.96 -7.47 -9.46
N ARG A 254 -0.27 -8.19 -8.59
CA ARG A 254 0.71 -9.22 -8.97
C ARG A 254 0.13 -10.31 -9.87
N ARG A 255 -1.11 -10.75 -9.61
CA ARG A 255 -1.77 -11.80 -10.41
C ARG A 255 -2.02 -11.40 -11.86
N ALA A 256 -2.19 -10.11 -12.14
CA ALA A 256 -2.37 -9.59 -13.49
C ALA A 256 -1.04 -9.32 -14.22
N ILE A 257 0.07 -9.22 -13.50
CA ILE A 257 1.37 -8.74 -14.00
C ILE A 257 2.35 -9.91 -14.04
N GLN A 258 2.20 -10.77 -15.04
CA GLN A 258 2.90 -12.05 -15.10
C GLN A 258 3.97 -12.12 -16.20
N THR A 259 3.83 -11.38 -17.31
CA THR A 259 4.72 -11.53 -18.46
C THR A 259 6.05 -10.81 -18.22
N PRO A 260 7.21 -11.32 -18.67
CA PRO A 260 8.46 -10.58 -18.59
C PRO A 260 8.38 -9.21 -19.26
N LEU A 261 9.00 -8.19 -18.65
CA LEU A 261 9.05 -6.85 -19.24
C LEU A 261 10.08 -6.79 -20.38
N THR A 262 9.61 -6.70 -21.62
CA THR A 262 10.45 -6.54 -22.83
C THR A 262 9.94 -5.37 -23.68
N ALA A 263 10.78 -4.81 -24.55
CA ALA A 263 10.37 -3.72 -25.45
C ALA A 263 9.26 -4.17 -26.40
N GLU A 264 9.37 -5.38 -26.96
CA GLU A 264 8.33 -5.99 -27.78
C GLU A 264 7.02 -6.16 -27.01
N GLY A 265 7.06 -6.66 -25.77
CA GLY A 265 5.88 -6.80 -24.93
C GLY A 265 5.18 -5.46 -24.68
N VAL A 266 5.94 -4.38 -24.45
CA VAL A 266 5.38 -3.03 -24.31
C VAL A 266 4.73 -2.58 -25.63
N ARG A 267 5.38 -2.78 -26.78
CA ARG A 267 4.80 -2.45 -28.10
C ARG A 267 3.51 -3.22 -28.37
N THR A 268 3.47 -4.51 -28.03
CA THR A 268 2.26 -5.34 -28.15
C THR A 268 1.10 -4.77 -27.33
N GLN A 269 1.35 -4.28 -26.11
CA GLN A 269 0.28 -3.64 -25.33
C GLN A 269 -0.08 -2.25 -25.87
N LEU A 270 0.89 -1.45 -26.35
CA LEU A 270 0.63 -0.15 -26.98
C LEU A 270 -0.20 -0.28 -28.27
N ALA A 271 0.00 -1.34 -29.04
CA ALA A 271 -0.79 -1.63 -30.25
C ALA A 271 -2.27 -1.91 -29.95
N ARG A 272 -2.62 -2.23 -28.69
CA ARG A 272 -4.00 -2.41 -28.22
C ARG A 272 -4.67 -1.11 -27.79
N TYR A 273 -3.96 0.03 -27.87
CA TYR A 273 -4.52 1.32 -27.49
C TYR A 273 -5.80 1.62 -28.26
N ASN A 274 -6.88 1.84 -27.50
CA ASN A 274 -8.18 2.24 -28.03
C ASN A 274 -8.77 3.35 -27.12
N PRO A 275 -8.95 4.58 -27.62
CA PRO A 275 -9.44 5.68 -26.80
C PRO A 275 -10.89 5.48 -26.33
N ALA A 276 -11.72 4.76 -27.09
CA ALA A 276 -13.10 4.47 -26.71
C ALA A 276 -13.18 3.45 -25.57
N GLU A 277 -12.39 2.37 -25.64
CA GLU A 277 -12.28 1.39 -24.56
C GLU A 277 -11.71 2.01 -23.28
N ALA A 278 -10.69 2.87 -23.40
CA ALA A 278 -10.15 3.58 -22.23
C ALA A 278 -11.17 4.53 -21.58
N ALA A 279 -12.01 5.20 -22.37
CA ALA A 279 -13.11 6.02 -21.84
C ALA A 279 -14.18 5.16 -21.14
N GLN A 280 -14.53 4.00 -21.70
CA GLN A 280 -15.46 3.05 -21.07
C GLN A 280 -14.90 2.47 -19.77
N ALA A 281 -13.62 2.05 -19.75
CA ALA A 281 -12.95 1.57 -18.56
C ALA A 281 -12.89 2.66 -17.48
N SER A 282 -12.64 3.91 -17.86
CA SER A 282 -12.69 5.06 -16.95
C SER A 282 -14.08 5.23 -16.34
N ALA A 283 -15.14 5.24 -17.16
CA ALA A 283 -16.52 5.37 -16.69
C ALA A 283 -16.89 4.26 -15.69
N ARG A 284 -16.52 3.01 -15.98
CA ARG A 284 -16.71 1.88 -15.06
C ARG A 284 -15.96 2.06 -13.74
N VAL A 285 -14.66 2.39 -13.78
CA VAL A 285 -13.86 2.64 -12.57
C VAL A 285 -14.47 3.76 -11.71
N ARG A 286 -14.98 4.83 -12.34
CA ARG A 286 -15.67 5.90 -11.60
C ARG A 286 -17.00 5.45 -11.00
N GLY A 287 -17.72 4.54 -11.64
CA GLY A 287 -18.96 3.97 -11.10
C GLY A 287 -18.74 2.97 -9.96
N GLU A 288 -17.62 2.24 -9.98
CA GLU A 288 -17.44 1.03 -9.15
C GLU A 288 -16.34 1.17 -8.07
N CYS A 289 -15.35 2.05 -8.26
CA CYS A 289 -14.13 2.07 -7.42
C CYS A 289 -14.01 3.30 -6.50
N GLY A 290 -15.08 4.06 -6.32
CA GLY A 290 -15.09 5.25 -5.46
C GLY A 290 -14.90 4.92 -3.98
N MET A 291 -14.30 5.85 -3.23
CA MET A 291 -14.03 5.66 -1.80
C MET A 291 -15.28 5.64 -0.92
N THR A 292 -16.33 6.40 -1.28
CA THR A 292 -17.52 6.62 -0.42
C THR A 292 -18.15 5.31 0.05
N PRO A 293 -18.55 4.37 -0.83
CA PRO A 293 -19.17 3.12 -0.38
C PRO A 293 -18.25 2.26 0.48
N VAL A 294 -16.93 2.30 0.21
CA VAL A 294 -15.94 1.53 0.95
C VAL A 294 -15.76 2.08 2.37
N ILE A 295 -15.72 3.40 2.52
CA ILE A 295 -15.64 4.05 3.83
C ILE A 295 -16.91 3.80 4.64
N ASP A 296 -18.09 3.81 4.00
CA ASP A 296 -19.37 3.52 4.68
C ASP A 296 -19.41 2.07 5.17
N ALA A 297 -18.97 1.11 4.34
CA ALA A 297 -18.82 -0.29 4.73
C ALA A 297 -17.83 -0.45 5.90
N LEU A 298 -16.74 0.31 5.91
CA LEU A 298 -15.76 0.31 7.00
C LEU A 298 -16.35 0.84 8.31
N VAL A 299 -17.11 1.93 8.27
CA VAL A 299 -17.78 2.48 9.45
C VAL A 299 -18.77 1.46 10.03
N GLY A 300 -19.53 0.77 9.17
CA GLY A 300 -20.40 -0.32 9.58
C GLY A 300 -19.64 -1.49 10.21
N LEU A 301 -18.53 -1.90 9.60
CA LEU A 301 -17.65 -2.95 10.14
C LEU A 301 -17.10 -2.58 11.52
N TYR A 302 -16.71 -1.31 11.73
CA TYR A 302 -16.23 -0.86 13.04
C TYR A 302 -17.33 -0.95 14.10
N ALA A 303 -18.54 -0.50 13.79
CA ALA A 303 -19.67 -0.59 14.70
C ALA A 303 -19.97 -2.05 15.09
N GLN A 304 -19.92 -2.99 14.12
CA GLN A 304 -20.08 -4.42 14.38
C GLN A 304 -18.99 -4.95 15.32
N VAL A 305 -17.73 -4.66 15.05
CA VAL A 305 -16.58 -5.12 15.84
C VAL A 305 -16.61 -4.54 17.26
N ILE A 306 -17.02 -3.28 17.42
CA ILE A 306 -17.22 -2.66 18.73
C ILE A 306 -18.30 -3.39 19.53
N ALA A 307 -19.47 -3.66 18.91
CA ALA A 307 -20.57 -4.34 19.57
C ALA A 307 -20.25 -5.79 19.94
N GLU A 308 -19.60 -6.54 19.04
CA GLU A 308 -19.15 -7.92 19.27
C GLU A 308 -18.16 -8.00 20.42
N HIS A 309 -17.19 -7.07 20.47
CA HIS A 309 -16.22 -7.03 21.57
C HIS A 309 -16.87 -6.71 22.91
N ALA A 310 -17.82 -5.77 22.94
CA ALA A 310 -18.53 -5.39 24.16
C ALA A 310 -19.39 -6.53 24.74
N ALA A 311 -19.85 -7.45 23.90
CA ALA A 311 -20.64 -8.61 24.33
C ALA A 311 -19.78 -9.78 24.83
N ALA A 312 -18.49 -9.83 24.49
CA ALA A 312 -17.59 -10.91 24.86
C ALA A 312 -16.89 -10.66 26.21
N PRO A 313 -16.69 -11.69 27.05
CA PRO A 313 -15.93 -11.54 28.28
C PRO A 313 -14.44 -11.24 27.97
N PRO A 314 -13.79 -10.31 28.70
CA PRO A 314 -12.35 -10.07 28.54
C PRO A 314 -11.53 -11.32 28.82
N ASN A 315 -10.45 -11.54 28.06
CA ASN A 315 -9.54 -12.66 28.25
C ASN A 315 -8.08 -12.19 28.29
N ALA A 316 -7.72 -11.48 29.36
CA ALA A 316 -6.39 -10.90 29.55
C ALA A 316 -5.26 -11.94 29.44
N ALA A 317 -5.51 -13.20 29.84
CA ALA A 317 -4.52 -14.28 29.71
C ALA A 317 -4.27 -14.66 28.25
N ALA A 318 -5.32 -14.77 27.42
CA ALA A 318 -5.16 -15.03 25.98
C ALA A 318 -4.48 -13.85 25.28
N GLU A 319 -4.82 -12.62 25.66
CA GLU A 319 -4.20 -11.41 25.13
C GLU A 319 -2.71 -11.34 25.49
N GLY A 320 -2.34 -11.62 26.74
CA GLY A 320 -0.95 -11.68 27.16
C GLY A 320 -0.15 -12.74 26.41
N ARG A 321 -0.74 -13.92 26.15
CA ARG A 321 -0.12 -14.96 25.31
C ARG A 321 0.07 -14.51 23.86
N ALA A 322 -0.90 -13.81 23.29
CA ALA A 322 -0.79 -13.28 21.92
C ALA A 322 0.33 -12.23 21.81
N VAL A 323 0.47 -11.35 22.79
CA VAL A 323 1.58 -10.39 22.86
C VAL A 323 2.93 -11.11 22.99
N ALA A 324 3.03 -12.13 23.85
CA ALA A 324 4.25 -12.91 24.01
C ALA A 324 4.65 -13.63 22.72
N ALA A 325 3.71 -14.35 22.08
CA ALA A 325 3.93 -15.04 20.82
C ALA A 325 4.40 -14.08 19.71
N TYR A 326 3.83 -12.87 19.67
CA TYR A 326 4.26 -11.83 18.74
C TYR A 326 5.71 -11.37 18.97
N LEU A 327 6.10 -11.16 20.24
CA LEU A 327 7.47 -10.79 20.59
C LEU A 327 8.47 -11.90 20.23
N GLU A 328 8.10 -13.16 20.45
CA GLU A 328 8.89 -14.33 20.06
C GLU A 328 9.06 -14.44 18.53
N GLU A 329 7.99 -14.26 17.76
CA GLU A 329 8.06 -14.29 16.29
C GLU A 329 8.97 -13.18 15.74
N THR A 330 8.90 -11.99 16.36
CA THR A 330 9.64 -10.81 15.89
C THR A 330 11.08 -10.75 16.38
N GLN A 331 11.48 -11.63 17.31
CA GLN A 331 12.83 -11.73 17.85
C GLN A 331 13.90 -11.82 16.75
N GLN A 332 13.66 -12.61 15.71
CA GLN A 332 14.61 -12.73 14.58
C GLN A 332 14.82 -11.38 13.87
N MET A 333 13.77 -10.57 13.75
CA MET A 333 13.86 -9.25 13.13
C MET A 333 14.64 -8.26 14.00
N VAL A 334 14.47 -8.35 15.31
CA VAL A 334 15.25 -7.59 16.30
C VAL A 334 16.73 -7.95 16.20
N GLU A 335 17.07 -9.24 16.15
CA GLU A 335 18.45 -9.72 16.01
C GLU A 335 19.11 -9.25 14.70
N LEU A 336 18.40 -9.38 13.58
CA LEU A 336 18.86 -8.88 12.29
C LEU A 336 19.05 -7.35 12.30
N GLY A 337 18.17 -6.62 12.99
CA GLY A 337 18.28 -5.18 13.22
C GLY A 337 19.53 -4.83 14.04
N ALA A 338 19.73 -5.50 15.18
CA ALA A 338 20.86 -5.32 16.06
C ALA A 338 22.19 -5.62 15.36
N ALA A 339 22.25 -6.69 14.56
CA ALA A 339 23.42 -7.02 13.74
C ALA A 339 23.75 -5.91 12.72
N ARG A 340 22.75 -5.37 12.02
CA ARG A 340 22.94 -4.23 11.11
C ARG A 340 23.39 -2.98 11.83
N TRP A 341 22.84 -2.69 13.02
CA TRP A 341 23.21 -1.53 13.82
C TRP A 341 24.66 -1.62 14.30
N ARG A 342 25.06 -2.76 14.90
CA ARG A 342 26.46 -3.03 15.31
C ARG A 342 27.43 -2.88 14.14
N ARG A 343 27.03 -3.34 12.95
CA ARG A 343 27.82 -3.17 11.72
C ARG A 343 28.04 -1.70 11.38
N LYS A 344 26.98 -0.88 11.42
CA LYS A 344 27.09 0.56 11.15
C LYS A 344 27.97 1.28 12.16
N GLN A 345 27.90 0.93 13.45
CA GLN A 345 28.77 1.49 14.48
C GLN A 345 30.24 1.18 14.19
N ARG A 346 30.55 -0.10 13.91
CA ARG A 346 31.91 -0.52 13.56
C ARG A 346 32.43 0.15 12.28
N GLU A 347 31.58 0.32 11.27
CA GLU A 347 31.95 1.08 10.05
C GLU A 347 32.26 2.55 10.37
N ALA A 348 31.51 3.19 11.28
CA ALA A 348 31.75 4.56 11.71
C ALA A 348 33.05 4.71 12.50
N GLU A 349 33.32 3.79 13.43
CA GLU A 349 34.56 3.73 14.21
C GLU A 349 35.79 3.56 13.31
N LEU A 350 35.75 2.61 12.36
CA LEU A 350 36.85 2.38 11.42
C LEU A 350 37.13 3.59 10.51
N ARG A 351 36.08 4.36 10.15
CA ARG A 351 36.22 5.62 9.40
C ARG A 351 36.84 6.71 10.27
N ALA A 352 36.42 6.84 11.52
CA ALA A 352 36.97 7.80 12.47
C ALA A 352 38.45 7.52 12.80
N ALA A 353 38.85 6.24 12.82
CA ALA A 353 40.22 5.79 13.07
C ALA A 353 41.17 5.88 11.85
N GLY A 354 40.74 6.44 10.72
CA GLY A 354 41.59 6.61 9.53
C GLY A 354 41.99 5.29 8.84
N ALA A 355 41.27 4.19 9.08
CA ALA A 355 41.60 2.86 8.56
C ALA A 355 40.53 2.31 7.58
N PRO A 356 40.20 3.01 6.47
CA PRO A 356 39.16 2.56 5.54
C PRO A 356 39.51 1.24 4.83
N GLY A 357 40.80 0.89 4.72
CA GLY A 357 41.27 -0.35 4.08
C GLY A 357 40.84 -1.65 4.80
N LEU A 358 40.48 -1.58 6.10
CA LEU A 358 39.97 -2.75 6.84
C LEU A 358 38.48 -3.04 6.60
N LEU A 359 37.74 -2.12 5.99
CA LEU A 359 36.31 -2.31 5.65
C LEU A 359 36.10 -3.48 4.67
N ALA A 360 37.07 -3.73 3.78
CA ALA A 360 37.04 -4.82 2.81
C ALA A 360 37.25 -6.22 3.43
N ARG A 361 37.76 -6.29 4.67
CA ARG A 361 38.07 -7.55 5.39
C ARG A 361 36.96 -8.00 6.35
N ILE A 362 35.89 -7.23 6.51
CA ILE A 362 34.73 -7.65 7.31
C ILE A 362 34.03 -8.75 6.51
N ALA A 363 34.20 -10.02 6.93
CA ALA A 363 33.52 -11.14 6.27
C ALA A 363 32.00 -10.91 6.26
N TRP A 364 31.44 -10.83 5.05
CA TRP A 364 30.01 -10.64 4.79
C TRP A 364 29.28 -11.98 4.93
N PRO A 365 28.28 -12.10 5.81
CA PRO A 365 27.30 -13.17 5.67
C PRO A 365 26.56 -12.93 4.35
N ARG A 366 26.85 -13.75 3.33
CA ARG A 366 25.99 -13.81 2.15
C ARG A 366 24.57 -14.12 2.65
N ARG A 367 23.56 -13.39 2.13
CA ARG A 367 22.16 -13.75 2.32
C ARG A 367 22.04 -15.24 2.01
N ARG A 368 21.77 -16.09 3.01
CA ARG A 368 21.19 -17.39 2.73
C ARG A 368 19.88 -17.07 2.01
N ARG A 369 19.77 -17.45 0.74
CA ARG A 369 18.48 -17.46 0.08
C ARG A 369 17.61 -18.40 0.92
N ALA A 370 16.55 -17.86 1.51
CA ALA A 370 15.47 -18.72 1.98
C ALA A 370 14.94 -19.43 0.73
N GLY A 371 14.97 -20.76 0.77
CA GLY A 371 14.39 -21.62 -0.26
C GLY A 371 12.87 -21.56 -0.23
#